data_AF-A0A1G8FQM9-F1
#
_entry.id   AF-A0A1G8FQM9-F1
#
_cell.length_a   1.000
_cell.length_b   1.000
_cell.length_c   1.000
_cell.angle_alpha   90.00
_cell.angle_beta   90.00
_cell.angle_gamma   90.00
#
_symmetry.space_group_name_H-M   'P 1'
#
loop_
_entity.id
_entity.type
_entity.pdbx_description
1 polymer ?
#
loop_
_entity_poly.entity_id
_entity_poly.type
_entity_poly.pdbx_seq_one_letter_code
_entity_poly.pdbx_strand_id
1 'polypeptide(L)' 'MANKKKRQRHLTLTDRTYIEQEITCGSTFKSIGSALGKDPTTIAKEVKLHSEIIEATDVATSCRNCINYDDCEIH' A
#
# COMPACT_ATOMS: atom_id res chain seq x y z
N MET A 1 24.81 18.20 18.78
CA MET A 1 23.51 17.73 18.25
C MET A 1 23.17 16.40 18.93
N ALA A 2 22.14 16.35 19.76
CA ALA A 2 21.80 15.16 20.52
C ALA A 2 21.29 14.06 19.58
N ASN A 3 22.02 12.93 19.52
CA ASN A 3 21.64 11.77 18.72
C ASN A 3 20.47 11.06 19.42
N LYS A 4 19.23 11.43 19.05
CA LYS A 4 18.01 10.82 19.56
C LYS A 4 17.97 9.36 19.08
N LYS A 5 18.38 8.44 19.94
CA LYS A 5 18.30 6.98 19.71
C LYS A 5 16.83 6.61 19.45
N LYS A 6 16.44 6.45 18.17
CA LYS A 6 15.09 5.96 17.80
C LYS A 6 14.95 4.54 18.36
N ARG A 7 14.11 4.37 19.38
CA ARG A 7 13.72 3.03 19.84
C ARG A 7 12.94 2.38 18.70
N GLN A 8 13.54 1.39 18.05
CA GLN A 8 12.89 0.61 17.02
C GLN A 8 11.79 -0.23 17.69
N ARG A 9 10.55 0.20 17.51
CA ARG A 9 9.37 -0.60 17.87
C ARG A 9 8.92 -1.30 16.60
N HIS A 10 8.68 -2.61 16.67
CA HIS A 10 8.06 -3.35 15.58
C HIS A 10 6.63 -2.82 15.33
N LEU A 11 6.10 -3.05 14.14
CA LEU A 11 4.68 -2.87 13.88
C LEU A 11 3.92 -3.98 14.59
N THR A 12 2.86 -3.62 15.29
CA THR A 12 1.92 -4.57 15.87
C THR A 12 0.86 -4.98 14.84
N LEU A 13 0.07 -6.01 15.14
CA LEU A 13 -1.05 -6.39 14.29
C LEU A 13 -2.03 -5.22 14.09
N THR A 14 -2.34 -4.48 15.16
CA THR A 14 -3.20 -3.29 15.09
C THR A 14 -2.63 -2.22 14.16
N ASP A 15 -1.31 -1.98 14.21
CA ASP A 15 -0.67 -1.02 13.31
C ASP A 15 -0.84 -1.44 11.84
N ARG A 16 -0.75 -2.75 11.54
CA ARG A 16 -0.93 -3.28 10.18
C ARG A 16 -2.35 -3.12 9.68
N THR A 17 -3.34 -3.45 10.51
CA THR A 17 -4.76 -3.25 10.18
C THR A 17 -5.07 -1.77 9.94
N TYR A 18 -4.48 -0.87 10.74
CA TYR A 18 -4.62 0.56 10.52
C TYR A 18 -4.00 1.03 9.19
N ILE A 19 -2.79 0.55 8.86
CA ILE A 19 -2.13 0.86 7.57
C ILE A 19 -3.01 0.42 6.40
N GLU A 20 -3.58 -0.79 6.45
CA GLU A 20 -4.46 -1.34 5.41
C GLU A 20 -5.72 -0.48 5.20
N GLN A 21 -6.39 -0.10 6.29
CA GLN A 21 -7.59 0.75 6.26
C GLN A 21 -7.29 2.12 5.64
N GLU A 22 -6.23 2.77 6.10
CA GLU A 22 -5.85 4.10 5.62
C GLU A 22 -5.45 4.10 4.14
N ILE A 23 -4.74 3.07 3.68
CA ILE A 23 -4.41 2.92 2.26
C ILE A 23 -5.68 2.75 1.42
N THR A 24 -6.64 1.96 1.90
CA THR A 24 -7.94 1.80 1.26
C THR A 24 -8.70 3.13 1.18
N CYS A 25 -8.56 3.99 2.20
CA CYS A 25 -9.12 5.34 2.21
C CYS A 25 -8.32 6.38 1.39
N GLY A 26 -7.20 6.00 0.77
CA GLY A 26 -6.37 6.89 -0.05
C GLY A 26 -5.39 7.76 0.74
N SER A 27 -5.13 7.46 2.02
CA SER A 27 -4.13 8.16 2.82
C SER A 27 -2.71 7.92 2.31
N THR A 28 -1.86 8.93 2.44
CA THR A 28 -0.45 8.85 2.01
C THR A 28 0.41 8.12 3.05
N PHE A 29 1.51 7.49 2.64
CA PHE A 29 2.47 6.89 3.59
C PHE A 29 3.06 7.90 4.58
N LYS A 30 3.10 9.19 4.22
CA LYS A 30 3.57 10.26 5.11
C LYS A 30 2.58 10.54 6.24
N SER A 31 1.28 10.62 5.94
CA SER A 31 0.24 10.83 6.98
C SER A 31 0.15 9.61 7.90
N ILE A 32 0.14 8.41 7.34
CA ILE A 32 0.10 7.14 8.10
C ILE A 32 1.34 7.00 9.00
N GLY A 33 2.53 7.26 8.46
CA GLY A 33 3.77 7.24 9.23
C GLY A 33 3.75 8.27 10.38
N SER A 34 3.18 9.45 10.14
CA SER A 34 3.04 10.48 11.18
C SER A 34 2.09 10.04 12.30
N ALA A 35 0.97 9.41 11.95
CA ALA A 35 0.00 8.88 12.94
C ALA A 35 0.60 7.76 13.81
N LEU A 36 1.38 6.86 13.21
CA LEU A 36 2.01 5.73 13.93
C LEU A 36 3.38 6.06 14.54
N GLY A 37 3.90 7.26 14.32
CA GLY A 37 5.27 7.65 14.70
C GLY A 37 6.35 6.80 14.00
N LYS A 38 6.07 6.33 12.79
CA LYS A 38 6.96 5.51 11.95
C LYS A 38 7.48 6.32 10.78
N ASP A 39 8.61 5.87 10.23
CA ASP A 39 9.11 6.44 8.99
C ASP A 39 8.21 6.03 7.81
N PRO A 40 7.92 6.91 6.84
CA PRO A 40 7.11 6.55 5.66
C PRO A 40 7.69 5.35 4.90
N THR A 41 9.02 5.15 4.93
CA THR A 41 9.67 3.99 4.32
C THR A 41 9.38 2.69 5.08
N THR A 42 9.11 2.75 6.39
CA THR A 42 8.62 1.59 7.16
C THR A 42 7.24 1.18 6.67
N ILE A 43 6.34 2.15 6.46
CA ILE A 43 5.01 1.89 5.91
C ILE A 43 5.14 1.28 4.50
N ALA A 44 5.95 1.88 3.62
CA ALA A 44 6.15 1.37 2.26
C ALA A 44 6.69 -0.07 2.22
N LYS A 45 7.62 -0.42 3.12
CA LYS A 45 8.15 -1.79 3.23
C LYS A 45 7.10 -2.77 3.73
N GLU A 46 6.29 -2.36 4.70
CA GLU A 46 5.20 -3.19 5.22
C GLU A 46 4.18 -3.50 4.12
N VAL A 47 3.76 -2.47 3.39
CA VAL A 47 2.81 -2.59 2.27
C VAL A 47 3.38 -3.50 1.21
N LYS A 48 4.60 -3.26 0.75
CA LYS A 48 5.24 -4.09 -0.28
C LYS A 48 5.37 -5.55 0.13
N LEU A 49 5.59 -5.82 1.42
CA LEU A 49 5.75 -7.19 1.94
C LEU A 49 4.41 -7.95 2.00
N HIS A 50 3.29 -7.24 2.19
CA HIS A 50 1.97 -7.85 2.40
C HIS A 50 0.97 -7.57 1.28
N SER A 51 1.33 -6.79 0.27
CA SER A 51 0.52 -6.59 -0.93
C SER A 51 0.64 -7.79 -1.85
N GLU A 52 -0.49 -8.35 -2.26
CA GLU A 52 -0.51 -9.32 -3.37
C GLU A 52 -0.38 -8.56 -4.69
N ILE A 53 0.64 -8.90 -5.47
CA ILE A 53 0.72 -8.45 -6.86
C ILE A 53 -0.27 -9.31 -7.62
N ILE A 54 -1.44 -8.76 -7.88
CA ILE A 54 -2.37 -9.36 -8.83
C ILE A 54 -1.73 -9.14 -10.20
N GLU A 55 -1.05 -10.18 -10.69
CA GLU A 55 -0.63 -10.25 -12.09
C GLU A 55 -1.87 -9.94 -12.93
N ALA A 56 -1.79 -8.95 -13.82
CA ALA A 56 -2.87 -8.66 -14.74
C ALA A 56 -3.18 -9.96 -15.48
N THR A 57 -4.30 -10.59 -15.13
CA THR A 57 -4.79 -11.76 -15.84
C THR A 57 -4.98 -11.33 -17.30
N ASP A 58 -4.82 -12.26 -18.24
CA ASP A 58 -4.95 -11.97 -19.68
C ASP A 58 -6.22 -11.19 -20.04
N VAL A 59 -7.23 -11.18 -19.17
CA VAL A 59 -8.45 -10.35 -19.24
C VAL A 59 -8.15 -8.85 -19.25
N ALA A 60 -7.26 -8.34 -18.40
CA ALA A 60 -6.90 -6.92 -18.39
C ALA A 60 -5.97 -6.53 -19.56
N THR A 61 -5.30 -7.51 -20.17
CA THR A 61 -4.35 -7.31 -21.28
C THR A 61 -4.96 -7.60 -22.66
N SER A 62 -5.99 -8.43 -22.76
CA SER A 62 -6.61 -8.84 -24.01
C SER A 62 -7.33 -7.69 -24.72
N CYS A 63 -7.72 -6.66 -23.96
CA CYS A 63 -8.42 -5.48 -24.47
C CYS A 63 -7.59 -4.19 -24.42
N ARG A 64 -6.25 -4.29 -24.38
CA ARG A 64 -5.34 -3.13 -24.23
C ARG A 64 -5.44 -2.10 -25.37
N ASN A 65 -5.99 -2.49 -26.52
CA ASN A 65 -6.22 -1.63 -27.69
C ASN A 65 -7.70 -1.24 -27.86
N CYS A 66 -8.59 -1.65 -26.95
CA CYS A 66 -10.00 -1.30 -27.05
C CYS A 66 -10.25 0.11 -26.52
N ILE A 67 -10.95 0.90 -27.32
CA ILE A 67 -11.37 2.26 -26.96
C ILE A 67 -12.30 2.29 -25.75
N ASN A 68 -13.01 1.18 -25.48
CA ASN A 68 -13.95 1.00 -24.37
C ASN A 68 -13.52 -0.15 -23.44
N TYR A 69 -12.23 -0.19 -23.04
CA TYR A 69 -11.71 -1.25 -22.17
C TYR A 69 -12.41 -1.33 -20.80
N ASP A 70 -13.07 -0.26 -20.36
CA ASP A 70 -13.79 -0.15 -19.08
C ASP A 70 -15.14 -0.91 -19.07
N ASP A 71 -15.75 -1.11 -20.25
CA ASP A 71 -17.07 -1.75 -20.45
C ASP A 71 -16.95 -3.09 -21.20
N CYS A 72 -15.73 -3.61 -21.38
CA CYS A 72 -15.52 -4.81 -22.18
C CYS A 72 -15.86 -6.08 -21.38
N GLU A 73 -17.06 -6.61 -21.58
CA GLU A 73 -17.39 -7.98 -21.19
C GLU A 73 -16.62 -8.98 -22.07
N ILE A 74 -15.45 -9.39 -21.61
CA ILE A 74 -14.69 -10.50 -22.21
C ILE A 74 -15.48 -11.79 -21.95
N HIS A 75 -16.19 -12.28 -22.97
CA HIS A 75 -16.86 -13.58 -22.98
C HIS A 75 -15.88 -14.73 -23.27
#